data_AF-A0A916CKF4-F1
#
_entry.id   AF-A0A916CKF4-F1
#
_cell.length_a   1.000
_cell.length_b   1.000
_cell.length_c   1.000
_cell.angle_alpha   90.00
_cell.angle_beta   90.00
_cell.angle_gamma   90.00
#
_symmetry.space_group_name_H-M   'P 1'
#
loop_
_entity.id
_entity.type
_entity.pdbx_description
1 polymer ?
#
loop_
_entity_poly.entity_id
_entity_poly.type
_entity_poly.pdbx_seq_one_letter_code
_entity_poly.pdbx_strand_id
1 'polypeptide(L)'
;RRGWCLYKMGCKGPATFHNCPTVRYNEGTSWPVGSGHGCIGCSEPAFWDTMSPFYRRLPDVPGFGVEVNADQVGAGIVGGVAAVFAAHGVLSAIRARRQPLARHEKDGVTAEGKEGKE
;
A
#
# COMPACT_ATOMS: atom_id res chain seq x y z
N ARG A 1 -24.87 9.29 7.17
CA ARG A 1 -24.53 7.85 7.24
C ARG A 1 -24.49 7.32 5.82
N ARG A 2 -23.35 6.83 5.30
CA ARG A 2 -23.13 6.57 3.86
C ARG A 2 -23.19 5.10 3.43
N GLY A 3 -23.45 4.17 4.36
CA GLY A 3 -23.56 2.73 4.04
C GLY A 3 -22.22 2.11 3.61
N TRP A 4 -21.14 2.44 4.31
CA TRP A 4 -19.80 1.89 4.02
C TRP A 4 -19.71 0.38 4.27
N CYS A 5 -18.68 -0.24 3.70
CA CYS A 5 -18.39 -1.66 3.89
C CYS A 5 -18.27 -2.04 5.37
N LEU A 6 -18.94 -3.13 5.75
CA LEU A 6 -18.96 -3.65 7.13
C LEU A 6 -17.84 -4.67 7.43
N TYR A 7 -16.83 -4.76 6.56
CA TYR A 7 -15.71 -5.70 6.74
C TYR A 7 -15.02 -5.52 8.10
N LYS A 8 -14.71 -4.27 8.47
CA LYS A 8 -14.12 -3.92 9.79
C LYS A 8 -15.01 -4.25 10.98
N MET A 9 -16.30 -4.41 10.75
CA MET A 9 -17.28 -4.78 11.78
C MET A 9 -17.48 -6.30 11.87
N GLY A 10 -16.68 -7.08 11.12
CA GLY A 10 -16.67 -8.55 11.18
C GLY A 10 -17.57 -9.24 10.17
N CYS A 11 -18.04 -8.54 9.14
CA CYS A 11 -18.82 -9.15 8.06
C CYS A 11 -18.11 -10.38 7.46
N LYS A 12 -18.80 -11.53 7.49
CA LYS A 12 -18.34 -12.82 6.98
C LYS A 12 -18.71 -13.08 5.53
N GLY A 13 -19.40 -12.13 4.89
CA GLY A 13 -19.83 -12.21 3.51
C GLY A 13 -18.75 -12.66 2.52
N PRO A 14 -17.48 -12.23 2.64
CA PRO A 14 -16.41 -12.71 1.74
C PRO A 14 -16.14 -14.23 1.80
N ALA A 15 -16.55 -14.90 2.87
CA ALA A 15 -16.42 -16.34 3.08
C ALA A 15 -17.79 -17.01 3.26
N THR A 16 -18.85 -16.47 2.67
CA THR A 16 -20.22 -17.00 2.77
C THR A 16 -20.88 -17.06 1.41
N PHE A 17 -21.30 -18.25 0.99
CA PHE A 17 -21.98 -18.49 -0.27
C PHE A 17 -23.50 -18.46 -0.09
N HIS A 18 -24.12 -17.33 -0.45
CA HIS A 18 -25.58 -17.20 -0.47
C HIS A 18 -26.03 -16.06 -1.40
N ASN A 19 -27.30 -16.07 -1.81
CA ASN A 19 -27.91 -15.07 -2.69
C ASN A 19 -28.41 -13.80 -1.96
N CYS A 20 -28.08 -13.60 -0.68
CA CYS A 20 -28.53 -12.46 0.14
C CYS A 20 -28.35 -11.07 -0.49
N PRO A 21 -27.19 -10.72 -1.10
CA PRO A 21 -27.03 -9.40 -1.73
C PRO A 21 -27.84 -9.24 -3.03
N THR A 22 -28.19 -10.35 -3.68
CA THR A 22 -28.84 -10.35 -5.00
C THR A 22 -30.36 -10.44 -4.90
N VAL A 23 -30.89 -11.51 -4.28
CA VAL A 23 -32.34 -11.74 -4.13
C VAL A 23 -32.90 -11.01 -2.92
N ARG A 24 -32.09 -10.89 -1.86
CA ARG A 24 -32.47 -10.29 -0.56
C ARG A 24 -33.61 -11.07 0.12
N TYR A 25 -34.08 -10.56 1.25
CA TYR A 25 -35.15 -11.10 2.07
C TYR A 25 -36.41 -10.25 1.92
N ASN A 26 -37.57 -10.89 2.17
CA ASN A 26 -38.89 -10.25 2.19
C ASN A 26 -39.19 -9.51 0.89
N GLU A 27 -39.35 -10.24 -0.21
CA GLU A 27 -39.71 -9.66 -1.53
C GLU A 27 -38.72 -8.60 -2.03
N GLY A 28 -37.42 -8.80 -1.76
CA GLY A 28 -36.38 -7.87 -2.20
C GLY A 28 -36.16 -6.67 -1.26
N THR A 29 -36.86 -6.61 -0.12
CA THR A 29 -36.85 -5.47 0.80
C THR A 29 -35.45 -5.18 1.34
N SER A 30 -34.80 -6.17 1.97
CA SER A 30 -33.50 -5.94 2.63
C SER A 30 -32.72 -7.22 2.86
N TRP A 31 -31.51 -7.09 3.38
CA TRP A 31 -30.62 -8.17 3.78
C TRP A 31 -29.74 -7.67 4.95
N PRO A 32 -28.99 -8.53 5.65
CA PRO A 32 -28.27 -8.12 6.86
C PRO A 32 -27.36 -6.89 6.65
N VAL A 33 -26.53 -6.90 5.61
CA VAL A 33 -25.59 -5.80 5.31
C VAL A 33 -26.33 -4.55 4.86
N GLY A 34 -27.40 -4.69 4.07
CA GLY A 34 -28.29 -3.58 3.70
C GLY A 34 -28.97 -2.92 4.91
N SER A 35 -29.19 -3.70 5.97
CA SER A 35 -29.76 -3.24 7.25
C SER A 35 -28.69 -2.73 8.23
N GLY A 36 -27.41 -2.75 7.85
CA GLY A 36 -26.30 -2.26 8.67
C GLY A 36 -25.64 -3.28 9.58
N HIS A 37 -26.00 -4.57 9.50
CA HIS A 37 -25.32 -5.64 10.24
C HIS A 37 -24.46 -6.50 9.30
N GLY A 38 -23.22 -6.81 9.70
CA GLY A 38 -22.36 -7.71 8.93
C GLY A 38 -23.01 -9.09 8.73
N CYS A 39 -22.73 -9.74 7.60
CA CYS A 39 -23.07 -11.15 7.45
C CYS A 39 -22.39 -11.96 8.57
N ILE A 40 -23.08 -12.95 9.14
CA ILE A 40 -22.54 -13.85 10.17
C ILE A 40 -22.12 -15.22 9.62
N GLY A 41 -22.39 -15.48 8.34
CA GLY A 41 -22.07 -16.75 7.69
C GLY A 41 -23.10 -17.86 7.90
N CYS A 42 -24.38 -17.53 8.08
CA CYS A 42 -25.42 -18.50 8.47
C CYS A 42 -25.66 -19.65 7.47
N SER A 43 -25.17 -19.54 6.24
CA SER A 43 -25.24 -20.61 5.23
C SER A 43 -24.03 -21.54 5.20
N GLU A 44 -22.97 -21.20 5.95
CA GLU A 44 -21.76 -22.01 5.98
C GLU A 44 -21.83 -23.11 7.04
N PRO A 45 -21.15 -24.25 6.81
CA PRO A 45 -21.06 -25.33 7.79
C PRO A 45 -20.48 -24.84 9.13
N ALA A 46 -21.16 -25.22 10.21
CA ALA A 46 -20.74 -24.94 11.59
C ALA A 46 -20.40 -23.46 11.86
N PHE A 47 -21.13 -22.51 11.25
CA PHE A 47 -20.79 -21.08 11.32
C PHE A 47 -20.70 -20.51 12.75
N TRP A 48 -21.43 -21.08 13.72
CA TRP A 48 -21.30 -20.69 15.13
C TRP A 48 -19.89 -20.92 15.67
N ASP A 49 -19.18 -21.95 15.19
CA ASP A 49 -17.83 -22.32 15.62
C ASP A 49 -16.75 -21.77 14.67
N THR A 50 -17.04 -21.73 13.36
CA THR A 50 -16.06 -21.36 12.33
C THR A 50 -16.02 -19.86 12.03
N MET A 51 -17.12 -19.14 12.29
CA MET A 51 -17.25 -17.71 12.00
C MET A 51 -17.33 -16.85 13.28
N SER A 52 -17.41 -17.46 14.45
CA SER A 52 -17.31 -16.72 15.71
C SER A 52 -15.84 -16.41 16.04
N PRO A 53 -15.57 -15.28 16.72
CA PRO A 53 -16.50 -14.22 17.09
C PRO A 53 -16.95 -13.36 15.88
N PHE A 54 -18.25 -13.06 15.79
CA PHE A 54 -18.84 -12.41 14.61
C PHE A 54 -18.28 -11.02 14.32
N TYR A 55 -17.83 -10.29 15.33
CA TYR A 55 -17.32 -8.92 15.18
C TYR A 55 -15.82 -8.84 14.89
N ARG A 56 -15.11 -9.98 14.79
CA ARG A 56 -13.73 -9.99 14.32
C ARG A 56 -13.64 -10.13 12.81
N ARG A 57 -12.63 -9.48 12.22
CA ARG A 57 -12.33 -9.61 10.79
C ARG A 57 -11.94 -11.04 10.45
N LEU A 58 -12.28 -11.47 9.24
CA LEU A 58 -11.72 -12.69 8.66
C LEU A 58 -10.19 -12.50 8.52
N PRO A 59 -9.38 -13.52 8.85
CA PRO A 59 -7.92 -13.41 8.80
C PRO A 59 -7.39 -13.29 7.37
N ASP A 60 -7.96 -14.04 6.42
CA ASP A 60 -7.44 -14.16 5.06
C ASP A 60 -8.56 -13.97 4.01
N VAL A 61 -8.88 -12.72 3.69
CA VAL A 61 -9.77 -12.42 2.56
C VAL A 61 -8.91 -12.19 1.31
N PRO A 62 -9.05 -13.01 0.25
CA PRO A 62 -8.24 -12.87 -0.95
C PRO A 62 -8.53 -11.54 -1.66
N GLY A 63 -7.48 -10.79 -1.99
CA GLY A 63 -7.54 -9.52 -2.71
C GLY A 63 -6.59 -8.47 -2.15
N PHE A 64 -6.53 -7.30 -2.79
CA PHE A 64 -5.92 -6.11 -2.18
C PHE A 64 -6.73 -5.81 -0.91
N GLY A 65 -6.06 -5.84 0.24
CA GLY A 65 -6.73 -5.65 1.52
C GLY A 65 -7.61 -4.41 1.45
N VAL A 66 -8.88 -4.51 1.88
CA VAL A 66 -9.86 -3.40 1.87
C VAL A 66 -9.39 -2.17 2.67
N GLU A 67 -8.24 -2.31 3.32
CA GLU A 67 -7.52 -1.32 4.11
C GLU A 67 -6.46 -0.55 3.33
N VAL A 68 -5.95 -1.11 2.22
CA VAL A 68 -4.94 -0.48 1.39
C VAL A 68 -5.65 0.49 0.47
N ASN A 69 -5.61 1.77 0.82
CA ASN A 69 -6.13 2.83 -0.05
C ASN A 69 -5.05 3.29 -1.05
N ALA A 70 -5.50 3.89 -2.16
CA ALA A 70 -4.61 4.41 -3.19
C ALA A 70 -3.65 5.48 -2.64
N ASP A 71 -4.07 6.23 -1.62
CA ASP A 71 -3.27 7.29 -1.01
C ASP A 71 -2.06 6.72 -0.24
N GLN A 72 -2.21 5.59 0.44
CA GLN A 72 -1.12 4.92 1.17
C GLN A 72 -0.08 4.38 0.21
N VAL A 73 -0.53 3.75 -0.88
CA VAL A 73 0.37 3.27 -1.94
C VAL A 73 1.06 4.46 -2.61
N GLY A 74 0.30 5.51 -2.94
CA GLY A 74 0.82 6.74 -3.54
C GLY A 74 1.84 7.44 -2.65
N ALA A 75 1.56 7.58 -1.36
CA ALA A 75 2.48 8.16 -0.38
C ALA A 75 3.78 7.35 -0.26
N GLY A 76 3.69 6.01 -0.27
CA GLY A 76 4.86 5.14 -0.26
C GLY A 76 5.74 5.33 -1.49
N ILE A 77 5.14 5.39 -2.69
CA ILE A 77 5.86 5.62 -3.95
C ILE A 77 6.53 7.00 -3.94
N VAL A 78 5.76 8.05 -3.64
CA VAL A 78 6.27 9.44 -3.61
C VAL A 78 7.41 9.57 -2.60
N GLY A 79 7.25 9.02 -1.39
CA GLY A 79 8.28 9.03 -0.36
C GLY A 79 9.57 8.32 -0.79
N GLY A 80 9.45 7.14 -1.42
CA GLY A 80 10.59 6.39 -1.94
C GLY A 80 11.36 7.14 -3.01
N VAL A 81 10.65 7.70 -3.99
CA VAL A 81 11.27 8.49 -5.08
C VAL A 81 11.98 9.72 -4.52
N ALA A 82 11.33 10.48 -3.63
CA ALA A 82 11.92 11.67 -3.02
C ALA A 82 13.22 11.35 -2.27
N ALA A 83 13.26 10.26 -1.48
CA ALA A 83 14.45 9.84 -0.75
C ALA A 83 15.62 9.49 -1.68
N VAL A 84 15.36 8.79 -2.79
CA VAL A 84 16.38 8.44 -3.79
C VAL A 84 17.01 9.70 -4.41
N PHE A 85 16.18 10.65 -4.84
CA PHE A 85 16.69 11.89 -5.43
C PHE A 85 17.45 12.77 -4.43
N ALA A 86 16.98 12.86 -3.18
CA ALA A 86 17.68 13.57 -2.12
C ALA A 86 19.06 12.96 -1.84
N ALA A 87 19.15 11.63 -1.71
CA ALA A 87 20.40 10.91 -1.51
C ALA A 87 21.37 11.12 -2.70
N HIS A 88 20.86 11.01 -3.93
CA HIS A 88 21.65 11.26 -5.13
C HIS A 88 22.21 12.69 -5.17
N GLY A 89 21.39 13.68 -4.81
CA GLY A 89 21.80 15.08 -4.73
C GLY A 89 22.90 15.33 -3.70
N VAL A 90 22.73 14.80 -2.48
CA VAL A 90 23.73 14.95 -1.39
C VAL A 90 25.06 14.26 -1.77
N LEU A 91 25.02 13.03 -2.26
CA LEU A 91 26.22 12.31 -2.70
C LEU A 91 26.94 13.04 -3.83
N SER A 92 26.19 13.56 -4.81
CA SER A 92 26.76 14.32 -5.92
C SER A 92 27.43 15.61 -5.43
N ALA A 93 26.82 16.33 -4.48
CA ALA A 93 27.41 17.53 -3.90
C ALA A 93 28.70 17.23 -3.11
N ILE A 94 28.73 16.14 -2.33
CA ILE A 94 29.95 15.72 -1.61
C ILE A 94 31.05 15.33 -2.60
N ARG A 95 30.71 14.55 -3.63
CA ARG A 95 31.68 14.16 -4.67
C ARG A 95 32.24 15.38 -5.40
N ALA A 96 31.39 16.33 -5.79
CA ALA A 96 31.82 17.57 -6.43
C ALA A 96 32.76 18.39 -5.53
N ARG A 97 32.53 18.42 -4.21
CA ARG A 97 33.41 19.08 -3.23
C ARG A 97 34.72 18.32 -2.95
N ARG A 98 34.78 17.02 -3.20
CA ARG A 98 36.01 16.21 -3.07
C ARG A 98 36.84 16.16 -4.35
N GLN A 99 36.24 16.45 -5.51
CA GLN A 99 36.93 16.54 -6.80
C GLN A 99 37.67 17.86 -7.15
N PRO A 100 37.76 18.93 -6.34
CA PRO A 100 38.60 20.08 -6.66
C PRO A 100 40.08 19.68 -6.74
N LEU A 101 40.55 18.84 -5.81
CA LEU A 101 41.98 18.45 -5.75
C LEU A 101 42.39 17.53 -6.91
N ALA A 102 41.53 16.62 -7.36
CA ALA A 102 41.84 15.71 -8.47
C ALA A 102 41.85 16.40 -9.84
N ARG A 103 41.15 17.53 -9.99
CA ARG A 103 41.21 18.35 -11.21
C ARG A 103 42.43 19.26 -11.19
N HIS A 104 42.75 19.87 -10.06
CA HIS A 104 44.00 20.64 -9.90
C HIS A 104 45.26 19.79 -10.06
N GLU A 105 45.26 18.53 -9.60
CA GLU A 105 46.39 17.61 -9.81
C GLU A 105 46.54 17.22 -11.29
N LYS A 106 45.43 16.97 -12.00
CA LYS A 106 45.47 16.68 -13.45
C LYS A 106 45.86 17.91 -14.27
N ASP A 107 45.40 19.10 -13.91
CA ASP A 107 45.69 20.36 -14.59
C ASP A 107 47.15 20.82 -14.31
N GLY A 108 47.70 20.52 -13.13
CA GLY A 108 49.12 20.74 -12.80
C GLY A 108 50.06 19.81 -13.56
N VAL A 109 49.73 18.51 -13.64
CA VAL A 109 50.53 17.52 -14.41
C VAL A 109 50.47 17.78 -15.93
N THR A 110 49.35 18.32 -16.45
CA THR A 110 49.26 18.67 -17.89
C THR A 110 49.88 20.03 -18.24
N ALA A 111 50.05 20.94 -17.28
CA ALA A 111 50.76 22.21 -17.48
C ALA A 111 52.29 22.01 -17.55
N GLU A 112 52.89 21.26 -16.61
CA GLU A 112 54.34 20.92 -16.66
C GLU A 112 54.71 20.09 -17.89
N GLY A 113 53.80 19.22 -18.38
CA GLY A 113 54.01 18.42 -19.59
C GLY A 113 54.04 19.21 -20.90
N LYS A 114 53.71 20.52 -20.90
CA LYS A 114 53.74 21.38 -22.08
C LYS A 114 54.94 22.35 -22.13
N GLU A 115 55.55 22.70 -21.00
CA GLU A 115 56.75 23.57 -20.96
C GLU A 115 58.06 22.84 -21.33
N GLY A 116 58.10 21.50 -21.29
CA GLY A 116 59.27 20.70 -21.66
C GLY A 116 59.42 20.40 -23.16
N LYS A 117 58.75 21.15 -24.05
CA LYS A 117 58.72 20.85 -25.49
C LYS A 117 58.79 22.11 -26.36
N GLU A 118 59.83 22.92 -26.15
CA GLU A 118 60.41 23.83 -27.16
C GLU A 118 61.93 23.64 -27.20
#